data_AF-A0A0M9YLF6-F1
#
_entry.id   AF-A0A0M9YLF6-F1
#
_cell.length_a   1.000
_cell.length_b   1.000
_cell.length_c   1.000
_cell.angle_alpha   90.00
_cell.angle_beta   90.00
_cell.angle_gamma   90.00
#
_symmetry.space_group_name_H-M   'P 1'
#
loop_
_entity.id
_entity.type
_entity.pdbx_description
1 polymer ?
#
loop_
_entity_poly.entity_id
_entity_poly.type
_entity_poly.pdbx_seq_one_letter_code
_entity_poly.pdbx_strand_id
1 'polypeptide(L)'
;MIERLLPDDVSCAATREETVPDGTLFPEEEALMARSVAKRRNDFATARACARRAMAGLGLPPVAVLHGHRGKPLWPEGIVGSLTHCHGYRAAALAREQDVLSLGIDAEPHAPLPEGVRELVTLPAERERIGPQAEEGSGALHWDRVLFSAKESVFKTWYPVTGVELDFLEADLTMHQESDPGGGGTFGAARGTFTARLLLTDPALPTTLRGRWRIEDGVIATAVLVRPNWREDGGA
;
A
#
# COMPACT_ATOMS: atom_id res chain seq x y z
N MET A 1 2.83 -7.99 10.03
CA MET A 1 3.39 -6.95 9.16
C MET A 1 2.33 -5.91 8.76
N ILE A 2 1.56 -6.09 7.67
CA ILE A 2 0.54 -5.08 7.21
C ILE A 2 -0.61 -4.91 8.20
N GLU A 3 -1.00 -5.98 8.89
CA GLU A 3 -2.09 -6.01 9.86
C GLU A 3 -1.84 -5.09 11.06
N ARG A 4 -0.58 -4.73 11.33
CA ARG A 4 -0.21 -3.79 12.40
C ARG A 4 -0.32 -2.32 11.98
N LEU A 5 -0.54 -2.04 10.69
CA LEU A 5 -0.70 -0.69 10.17
C LEU A 5 -2.16 -0.26 10.09
N LEU A 6 -3.09 -1.21 10.17
CA LEU A 6 -4.51 -1.01 9.90
C LEU A 6 -5.31 -1.06 11.21
N PRO A 7 -6.39 -0.27 11.34
CA PRO A 7 -7.30 -0.36 12.47
C PRO A 7 -8.15 -1.64 12.43
N ASP A 8 -8.76 -1.99 13.56
CA ASP A 8 -9.48 -3.26 13.76
C ASP A 8 -10.71 -3.45 12.85
N ASP A 9 -11.27 -2.36 12.32
CA ASP A 9 -12.39 -2.37 11.39
C ASP A 9 -11.97 -2.61 9.92
N VAL A 10 -10.67 -2.82 9.67
CA VAL A 10 -10.14 -3.22 8.37
C VAL A 10 -9.71 -4.68 8.42
N SER A 11 -10.36 -5.52 7.64
CA SER A 11 -9.93 -6.90 7.44
C SER A 11 -8.76 -6.97 6.49
N CYS A 12 -7.70 -7.69 6.83
CA CYS A 12 -6.55 -7.86 5.97
C CYS A 12 -6.03 -9.30 5.99
N ALA A 13 -5.33 -9.66 4.93
CA ALA A 13 -4.62 -10.92 4.84
C ALA A 13 -3.33 -10.74 4.04
N ALA A 14 -2.29 -11.44 4.46
CA ALA A 14 -1.00 -11.45 3.79
C ALA A 14 -0.48 -12.89 3.63
N THR A 15 0.46 -13.05 2.70
CA THR A 15 1.20 -14.28 2.49
C THR A 15 2.60 -13.98 1.96
N ARG A 16 3.55 -14.86 2.27
CA ARG A 16 4.87 -14.90 1.64
C ARG A 16 4.98 -15.96 0.53
N GLU A 17 3.96 -16.82 0.41
CA GLU A 17 3.88 -17.82 -0.64
C GLU A 17 3.92 -17.16 -2.02
N GLU A 18 4.68 -17.76 -2.94
CA GLU A 18 4.79 -17.27 -4.31
C GLU A 18 3.69 -17.81 -5.22
N THR A 19 3.07 -18.94 -4.84
CA THR A 19 2.06 -19.62 -5.64
C THR A 19 0.84 -19.97 -4.80
N VAL A 20 -0.26 -20.24 -5.49
CA VAL A 20 -1.47 -20.82 -4.90
C VAL A 20 -1.80 -22.12 -5.62
N PRO A 21 -2.58 -23.04 -5.01
CA PRO A 21 -3.04 -24.24 -5.68
C PRO A 21 -3.74 -23.94 -7.02
N ASP A 22 -3.65 -24.85 -7.98
CA ASP A 22 -4.36 -24.74 -9.25
C ASP A 22 -5.88 -24.65 -9.02
N GLY A 23 -6.58 -23.88 -9.87
CA GLY A 23 -8.01 -23.61 -9.72
C GLY A 23 -8.37 -22.59 -8.63
N THR A 24 -7.38 -21.94 -8.02
CA THR A 24 -7.62 -20.86 -7.04
C THR A 24 -8.23 -19.60 -7.68
N LEU A 25 -7.95 -19.32 -8.96
CA LEU A 25 -8.54 -18.18 -9.66
C LEU A 25 -9.96 -18.52 -10.13
N PHE A 26 -10.84 -17.53 -10.09
CA PHE A 26 -12.16 -17.62 -10.71
C PHE A 26 -12.04 -17.62 -12.24
N PRO A 27 -13.00 -18.19 -12.99
CA PRO A 27 -12.94 -18.21 -14.46
C PRO A 27 -12.73 -16.82 -15.11
N GLU A 28 -13.32 -15.78 -14.54
CA GLU A 28 -13.18 -14.40 -15.00
C GLU A 28 -11.77 -13.85 -14.72
N GLU A 29 -11.16 -14.25 -13.60
CA GLU A 29 -9.77 -13.92 -13.24
C GLU A 29 -8.77 -14.67 -14.12
N GLU A 30 -9.06 -15.93 -14.44
CA GLU A 30 -8.27 -16.77 -15.34
C GLU A 30 -8.16 -16.13 -16.74
N ALA A 31 -9.28 -15.62 -17.26
CA ALA A 31 -9.33 -14.94 -18.55
C ALA A 31 -8.39 -13.72 -18.60
N LEU A 32 -8.27 -12.96 -17.51
CA LEU A 32 -7.37 -11.81 -17.43
C LEU A 32 -5.90 -12.23 -17.51
N MET A 33 -5.55 -13.40 -16.98
CA MET A 33 -4.17 -13.89 -16.91
C MET A 33 -3.76 -14.82 -18.07
N ALA A 34 -4.65 -15.08 -19.03
CA ALA A 34 -4.43 -16.06 -20.10
C ALA A 34 -3.15 -15.83 -20.93
N ARG A 35 -2.69 -14.59 -21.06
CA ARG A 35 -1.46 -14.21 -21.80
C ARG A 35 -0.32 -13.74 -20.89
N SER A 36 -0.49 -13.83 -19.57
CA SER A 36 0.50 -13.36 -18.61
C SER A 36 1.59 -14.40 -18.38
N VAL A 37 2.83 -13.93 -18.25
CA VAL A 37 3.96 -14.77 -17.82
C VAL A 37 3.72 -15.34 -16.42
N ALA A 38 4.34 -16.49 -16.12
CA ALA A 38 4.12 -17.24 -14.87
C ALA A 38 4.24 -16.37 -13.61
N LYS A 39 5.29 -15.55 -13.52
CA LYS A 39 5.49 -14.64 -12.37
C LYS A 39 4.29 -13.71 -12.15
N ARG A 40 3.83 -13.04 -13.21
CA ARG A 40 2.69 -12.11 -13.14
C ARG A 40 1.40 -12.83 -12.76
N ARG A 41 1.17 -14.03 -13.31
CA ARG A 41 0.02 -14.86 -12.98
C ARG A 41 0.02 -15.28 -11.50
N ASN A 42 1.19 -15.66 -10.99
CA ASN A 42 1.38 -16.06 -9.60
C ASN A 42 1.18 -14.89 -8.64
N ASP A 43 1.77 -13.72 -8.93
CA ASP A 43 1.56 -12.48 -8.17
C ASP A 43 0.08 -12.07 -8.14
N PHE A 44 -0.59 -12.17 -9.29
CA PHE A 44 -2.02 -11.91 -9.40
C PHE A 44 -2.83 -12.88 -8.53
N ALA A 45 -2.61 -14.18 -8.66
CA ALA A 45 -3.39 -15.21 -7.98
C ALA A 45 -3.20 -15.21 -6.46
N THR A 46 -1.97 -15.05 -5.99
CA THR A 46 -1.65 -14.95 -4.55
C THR A 46 -2.28 -13.73 -3.91
N ALA A 47 -2.22 -12.56 -4.56
CA ALA A 47 -2.88 -11.35 -4.07
C ALA A 47 -4.41 -11.50 -4.02
N ARG A 48 -5.03 -12.17 -5.00
CA ARG A 48 -6.49 -12.42 -5.00
C ARG A 48 -6.90 -13.46 -3.94
N ALA A 49 -6.05 -14.44 -3.65
CA ALA A 49 -6.27 -15.34 -2.53
C ALA A 49 -6.24 -14.58 -1.18
N CYS A 50 -5.32 -13.62 -1.02
CA CYS A 50 -5.35 -12.70 0.13
C CYS A 50 -6.65 -11.88 0.17
N ALA A 51 -7.11 -11.36 -0.97
CA ALA A 51 -8.37 -10.60 -1.03
C ALA A 51 -9.56 -11.42 -0.51
N ARG A 52 -9.68 -12.69 -0.92
CA ARG A 52 -10.76 -13.57 -0.46
C ARG A 52 -10.64 -13.95 1.01
N ARG A 53 -9.42 -14.08 1.54
CA ARG A 53 -9.21 -14.23 2.99
C ARG A 53 -9.65 -12.98 3.75
N ALA A 54 -9.36 -11.79 3.21
CA ALA A 54 -9.84 -10.53 3.80
C ALA A 54 -11.38 -10.40 3.69
N MET A 55 -12.00 -10.85 2.60
CA MET A 55 -13.47 -10.92 2.47
C MET A 55 -14.09 -11.79 3.57
N ALA A 56 -13.50 -12.98 3.81
CA ALA A 56 -13.96 -13.86 4.87
C ALA A 56 -13.87 -13.20 6.26
N GLY A 57 -12.83 -12.40 6.52
CA GLY A 57 -12.73 -11.61 7.76
C GLY A 57 -13.81 -10.54 7.93
N LEU A 58 -14.44 -10.08 6.83
CA LEU A 58 -15.63 -9.22 6.85
C LEU A 58 -16.96 -10.00 6.85
N GLY A 59 -16.91 -11.33 6.91
CA GLY A 59 -18.08 -12.19 6.80
C GLY A 59 -18.69 -12.25 5.39
N LEU A 60 -17.90 -11.94 4.35
CA LEU A 60 -18.35 -11.94 2.95
C LEU A 60 -17.98 -13.25 2.24
N PRO A 61 -18.80 -13.71 1.28
CA PRO A 61 -18.43 -14.83 0.44
C PRO A 61 -17.26 -14.45 -0.48
N PRO A 62 -16.45 -15.43 -0.92
CA PRO A 62 -15.41 -15.19 -1.92
C PRO A 62 -16.04 -14.83 -3.26
N VAL A 63 -15.54 -13.78 -3.90
CA VAL A 63 -15.89 -13.43 -5.29
C VAL A 63 -14.63 -13.15 -6.11
N ALA A 64 -14.78 -13.11 -7.43
CA ALA A 64 -13.74 -12.67 -8.35
C ALA A 64 -13.39 -11.19 -8.14
N VAL A 65 -12.09 -10.86 -8.10
CA VAL A 65 -11.58 -9.48 -8.00
C VAL A 65 -10.89 -9.13 -9.32
N LEU A 66 -11.70 -8.57 -10.22
CA LEU A 66 -11.24 -8.06 -11.51
C LEU A 66 -10.43 -6.77 -11.35
N HIS A 67 -9.96 -6.20 -12.47
CA HIS A 67 -9.32 -4.89 -12.48
C HIS A 67 -9.96 -3.95 -13.49
N GLY A 68 -10.17 -2.70 -13.09
CA GLY A 68 -10.66 -1.63 -13.94
C GLY A 68 -9.54 -0.90 -14.67
N HIS A 69 -9.84 0.34 -15.10
CA HIS A 69 -8.85 1.25 -15.66
C HIS A 69 -7.68 1.47 -14.69
N ARG A 70 -6.46 1.61 -15.22
CA ARG A 70 -5.20 1.68 -14.46
C ARG A 70 -4.96 0.50 -13.50
N GLY A 71 -5.64 -0.62 -13.70
CA GLY A 71 -5.43 -1.83 -12.90
C GLY A 71 -6.03 -1.79 -11.50
N LYS A 72 -6.87 -0.78 -11.19
CA LYS A 72 -7.53 -0.71 -9.87
C LYS A 72 -8.38 -1.96 -9.63
N PRO A 73 -8.34 -2.60 -8.45
CA PRO A 73 -9.20 -3.73 -8.16
C PRO A 73 -10.68 -3.33 -8.22
N LEU A 74 -11.54 -4.21 -8.73
CA LEU A 74 -12.99 -4.06 -8.68
C LEU A 74 -13.52 -4.86 -7.49
N TRP A 75 -13.95 -4.14 -6.46
CA TRP A 75 -14.49 -4.72 -5.23
C TRP A 75 -15.99 -4.98 -5.33
N PRO A 76 -16.54 -5.88 -4.50
CA PRO A 76 -17.99 -5.98 -4.30
C PRO A 76 -18.60 -4.62 -3.92
N GLU A 77 -19.88 -4.44 -4.21
CA GLU A 77 -20.65 -3.29 -3.72
C GLU A 77 -20.55 -3.18 -2.19
N GLY A 78 -20.42 -1.96 -1.68
CA GLY A 78 -20.27 -1.71 -0.24
C GLY A 78 -18.85 -1.89 0.29
N ILE A 79 -17.87 -2.26 -0.55
CA ILE A 79 -16.51 -2.61 -0.13
C ILE A 79 -15.48 -1.71 -0.81
N VAL A 80 -14.54 -1.23 0.02
CA VAL A 80 -13.31 -0.56 -0.43
C VAL A 80 -12.11 -1.39 -0.04
N GLY A 81 -10.99 -1.21 -0.74
CA GLY A 81 -9.77 -1.91 -0.40
C GLY A 81 -8.63 -1.69 -1.36
N SER A 82 -7.52 -2.35 -1.06
CA SER A 82 -6.29 -2.24 -1.82
C SER A 82 -5.52 -3.56 -1.83
N LEU A 83 -4.71 -3.73 -2.87
CA LEU A 83 -3.85 -4.89 -3.10
C LEU A 83 -2.41 -4.41 -3.25
N THR A 84 -1.48 -5.22 -2.74
CA THR A 84 -0.05 -5.03 -3.01
C THR A 84 0.66 -6.37 -3.14
N HIS A 85 1.74 -6.38 -3.91
CA HIS A 85 2.65 -7.50 -4.04
C HIS A 85 4.05 -6.99 -4.37
N CYS A 86 5.04 -7.63 -3.78
CA CYS A 86 6.43 -7.50 -4.16
C CYS A 86 7.11 -8.87 -4.03
N HIS A 87 8.42 -8.92 -4.25
CA HIS A 87 9.16 -10.16 -4.03
C HIS A 87 9.01 -10.62 -2.58
N GLY A 88 8.58 -11.87 -2.39
CA GLY A 88 8.42 -12.47 -1.06
C GLY A 88 7.21 -11.98 -0.25
N TYR A 89 6.31 -11.14 -0.78
CA TYR A 89 5.16 -10.65 -0.02
C TYR A 89 3.97 -10.26 -0.89
N ARG A 90 2.76 -10.69 -0.50
CA ARG A 90 1.48 -10.25 -1.09
C ARG A 90 0.48 -9.97 0.01
N ALA A 91 -0.35 -8.95 -0.18
CA ALA A 91 -1.38 -8.59 0.78
C ALA A 91 -2.61 -7.96 0.14
N ALA A 92 -3.71 -8.08 0.87
CA ALA A 92 -4.97 -7.40 0.61
C ALA A 92 -5.51 -6.81 1.91
N ALA A 93 -6.14 -5.64 1.82
CA ALA A 93 -6.88 -5.04 2.91
C ALA A 93 -8.22 -4.52 2.40
N LEU A 94 -9.29 -4.80 3.16
CA LEU A 94 -10.67 -4.51 2.81
C LEU A 94 -11.43 -3.93 4.01
N ALA A 95 -12.34 -3.02 3.73
CA ALA A 95 -13.25 -2.44 4.71
C ALA A 95 -14.62 -2.17 4.08
N ARG A 96 -15.62 -1.92 4.91
CA ARG A 96 -16.93 -1.45 4.46
C ARG A 96 -16.84 0.03 4.12
N GLU A 97 -17.43 0.42 3.00
CA GLU A 97 -17.35 1.82 2.49
C GLU A 97 -17.98 2.84 3.45
N GLN A 98 -18.94 2.40 4.26
CA GLN A 98 -19.60 3.22 5.29
C GLN A 98 -18.66 3.59 6.45
N ASP A 99 -17.62 2.80 6.71
CA ASP A 99 -16.67 2.97 7.82
C ASP A 99 -15.35 3.59 7.32
N VAL A 100 -15.00 3.30 6.07
CA VAL A 100 -13.76 3.73 5.40
C VAL A 100 -14.09 4.24 3.99
N LEU A 101 -13.78 5.51 3.73
CA LEU A 101 -13.99 6.13 2.41
C LEU A 101 -13.02 5.57 1.37
N SER A 102 -11.74 5.44 1.74
CA SER A 102 -10.71 4.91 0.86
C SER A 102 -9.53 4.37 1.64
N LEU A 103 -8.88 3.36 1.06
CA LEU A 103 -7.76 2.63 1.64
C LEU A 103 -6.72 2.34 0.57
N GLY A 104 -5.46 2.64 0.87
CA GLY A 104 -4.31 2.34 0.01
C GLY A 104 -3.25 1.64 0.82
N ILE A 105 -2.79 0.48 0.35
CA ILE A 105 -1.65 -0.23 0.92
C ILE A 105 -0.58 -0.42 -0.14
N ASP A 106 0.67 -0.43 0.30
CA ASP A 106 1.78 -0.82 -0.53
C ASP A 106 2.83 -1.62 0.24
N ALA A 107 3.61 -2.41 -0.49
CA ALA A 107 4.66 -3.23 0.04
C ALA A 107 5.81 -3.32 -0.96
N GLU A 108 7.03 -3.13 -0.47
CA GLU A 108 8.24 -3.07 -1.26
C GLU A 108 9.37 -3.85 -0.58
N PRO A 109 10.32 -4.44 -1.31
CA PRO A 109 11.53 -4.99 -0.71
C PRO A 109 12.31 -3.85 -0.03
N HIS A 110 12.86 -4.10 1.16
CA HIS A 110 13.71 -3.13 1.86
C HIS A 110 15.11 -3.12 1.25
N ALA A 111 15.23 -2.48 0.10
CA ALA A 111 16.43 -2.36 -0.72
C ALA A 111 16.45 -0.96 -1.38
N PRO A 112 17.61 -0.45 -1.81
CA PRO A 112 17.68 0.86 -2.45
C PRO A 112 16.82 0.91 -3.71
N LEU A 113 16.34 2.11 -4.08
CA LEU A 113 15.78 2.33 -5.41
C LEU A 113 16.83 2.10 -6.51
N PRO A 114 16.45 1.60 -7.69
CA PRO A 114 17.35 1.54 -8.82
C PRO A 114 17.86 2.93 -9.19
N GLU A 115 19.02 2.97 -9.84
CA GLU A 115 19.64 4.21 -10.30
C GLU A 115 18.66 5.06 -11.12
N GLY A 116 18.61 6.37 -10.83
CA GLY A 116 17.75 7.35 -11.49
C GLY A 116 16.27 7.32 -11.08
N VAL A 117 15.80 6.28 -10.40
CA VAL A 117 14.38 6.21 -9.96
C VAL A 117 14.13 7.19 -8.82
N ARG A 118 15.09 7.37 -7.93
CA ARG A 118 14.98 8.27 -6.78
C ARG A 118 14.60 9.69 -7.21
N GLU A 119 15.21 10.21 -8.26
CA GLU A 119 14.95 11.57 -8.76
C GLU A 119 13.58 11.71 -9.40
N LEU A 120 13.06 10.64 -10.00
CA LEU A 120 11.74 10.59 -10.65
C LEU A 120 10.60 10.55 -9.63
N VAL A 121 10.83 9.91 -8.48
CA VAL A 121 9.76 9.65 -7.50
C VAL A 121 9.82 10.55 -6.27
N THR A 122 10.80 11.44 -6.18
CA THR A 122 10.99 12.32 -5.02
C THR A 122 11.13 13.79 -5.40
N LEU A 123 10.61 14.66 -4.56
CA LEU A 123 10.85 16.10 -4.61
C LEU A 123 12.23 16.44 -4.03
N PRO A 124 12.86 17.56 -4.47
CA PRO A 124 14.10 18.05 -3.86
C PRO A 124 14.01 18.19 -2.33
N ALA A 125 12.93 18.78 -1.82
CA ALA A 125 12.71 18.95 -0.39
C ALA A 125 12.50 17.63 0.37
N GLU A 126 12.00 16.57 -0.29
CA GLU A 126 11.95 15.22 0.29
C GLU A 126 13.36 14.63 0.40
N ARG A 127 14.17 14.76 -0.65
CA ARG A 127 15.57 14.30 -0.65
C ARG A 127 16.41 14.98 0.42
N GLU A 128 16.21 16.28 0.64
CA GLU A 128 16.88 17.02 1.72
C GLU A 128 16.51 16.45 3.10
N ARG A 129 15.24 16.11 3.34
CA ARG A 129 14.77 15.54 4.61
C ARG A 129 15.24 14.11 4.86
N ILE A 130 15.23 13.26 3.83
CA ILE A 130 15.59 11.84 3.98
C ILE A 130 17.11 11.57 3.86
N GLY A 131 17.90 12.57 3.47
CA GLY A 131 19.35 12.44 3.31
C GLY A 131 19.77 11.58 2.11
N PRO A 132 21.07 11.31 1.92
CA PRO A 132 21.58 10.55 0.77
C PRO A 132 21.03 9.12 0.70
N GLN A 133 21.14 8.49 -0.46
CA GLN A 133 20.71 7.09 -0.62
C GLN A 133 21.66 6.18 0.16
N ALA A 134 21.10 5.31 0.99
CA ALA A 134 21.90 4.32 1.71
C ALA A 134 22.37 3.22 0.75
N GLU A 135 23.64 2.83 0.87
CA GLU A 135 24.21 1.69 0.14
C GLU A 135 23.53 0.38 0.57
N GLU A 136 23.40 -0.54 -0.39
CA GLU A 136 22.87 -1.88 -0.12
C GLU A 136 23.76 -2.61 0.90
N GLY A 137 23.14 -3.23 1.90
CA GLY A 137 23.85 -3.95 2.95
C GLY A 137 24.45 -3.07 4.06
N SER A 138 24.29 -1.74 4.01
CA SER A 138 24.77 -0.82 5.07
C SER A 138 24.05 -0.98 6.41
N GLY A 139 22.90 -1.66 6.44
CA GLY A 139 22.04 -1.76 7.61
C GLY A 139 21.24 -0.49 7.93
N ALA A 140 21.46 0.58 7.16
CA ALA A 140 20.67 1.81 7.26
C ALA A 140 19.29 1.65 6.60
N LEU A 141 18.37 2.54 6.93
CA LEU A 141 17.06 2.57 6.29
C LEU A 141 17.18 3.12 4.86
N HIS A 142 16.71 2.34 3.88
CA HIS A 142 16.45 2.81 2.52
C HIS A 142 15.22 3.73 2.48
N TRP A 143 15.38 4.96 3.00
CA TRP A 143 14.30 5.96 3.11
C TRP A 143 13.68 6.35 1.78
N ASP A 144 14.48 6.32 0.72
CA ASP A 144 14.04 6.51 -0.67
C ASP A 144 12.96 5.48 -1.05
N ARG A 145 13.18 4.21 -0.70
CA ARG A 145 12.19 3.15 -0.92
C ARG A 145 10.99 3.25 0.00
N VAL A 146 11.18 3.62 1.27
CA VAL A 146 10.07 3.83 2.22
C VAL A 146 9.14 4.95 1.72
N LEU A 147 9.72 6.05 1.24
CA LEU A 147 8.98 7.18 0.68
C LEU A 147 8.28 6.81 -0.64
N PHE A 148 8.93 6.02 -1.50
CA PHE A 148 8.29 5.45 -2.70
C PHE A 148 7.05 4.61 -2.38
N SER A 149 7.17 3.64 -1.47
CA SER A 149 6.06 2.80 -0.99
C SER A 149 4.92 3.66 -0.42
N ALA A 150 5.28 4.71 0.33
CA ALA A 150 4.29 5.63 0.90
C ALA A 150 3.53 6.41 -0.18
N LYS A 151 4.20 6.87 -1.24
CA LYS A 151 3.55 7.52 -2.39
C LYS A 151 2.64 6.57 -3.16
N GLU A 152 3.04 5.32 -3.36
CA GLU A 152 2.17 4.30 -3.95
C GLU A 152 0.90 4.07 -3.11
N SER A 153 1.02 4.07 -1.78
CA SER A 153 -0.15 3.97 -0.89
C SER A 153 -1.05 5.20 -0.99
N VAL A 154 -0.47 6.40 -1.11
CA VAL A 154 -1.22 7.65 -1.35
C VAL A 154 -1.97 7.58 -2.67
N PHE A 155 -1.33 7.17 -3.76
CA PHE A 155 -1.98 7.00 -5.06
C PHE A 155 -3.15 6.00 -4.99
N LYS A 156 -2.95 4.87 -4.32
CA LYS A 156 -3.99 3.82 -4.14
C LYS A 156 -5.16 4.27 -3.26
N THR A 157 -4.96 5.24 -2.37
CA THR A 157 -6.06 5.90 -1.63
C THR A 157 -6.74 6.98 -2.48
N TRP A 158 -5.97 7.72 -3.29
CA TRP A 158 -6.46 8.83 -4.10
C TRP A 158 -7.31 8.38 -5.29
N TYR A 159 -6.74 7.52 -6.14
CA TYR A 159 -7.29 7.22 -7.46
C TYR A 159 -8.70 6.61 -7.45
N PRO A 160 -9.07 5.70 -6.52
CA PRO A 160 -10.42 5.15 -6.48
C PRO A 160 -11.52 6.19 -6.25
N VAL A 161 -11.19 7.29 -5.55
CA VAL A 161 -12.14 8.33 -5.16
C VAL A 161 -12.24 9.43 -6.22
N THR A 162 -11.11 9.86 -6.77
CA THR A 162 -11.05 11.01 -7.69
C THR A 162 -11.15 10.60 -9.15
N GLY A 163 -10.66 9.40 -9.50
CA GLY A 163 -10.50 8.97 -10.90
C GLY A 163 -9.41 9.74 -11.66
N VAL A 164 -8.63 10.59 -10.99
CA VAL A 164 -7.58 11.45 -11.56
C VAL A 164 -6.21 10.85 -11.27
N GLU A 165 -5.31 10.82 -12.26
CA GLU A 165 -3.93 10.39 -12.02
C GLU A 165 -3.20 11.38 -11.09
N LEU A 166 -2.42 10.85 -10.14
CA LEU A 166 -1.59 11.61 -9.23
C LEU A 166 -0.14 11.18 -9.43
N ASP A 167 0.68 12.09 -9.93
CA ASP A 167 2.10 11.86 -10.15
C ASP A 167 2.88 11.84 -8.81
N PHE A 168 4.05 11.19 -8.78
CA PHE A 168 4.89 11.16 -7.60
C PHE A 168 5.28 12.56 -7.10
N LEU A 169 5.45 13.52 -8.01
CA LEU A 169 5.82 14.89 -7.66
C LEU A 169 4.64 15.75 -7.23
N GLU A 170 3.41 15.22 -7.26
CA GLU A 170 2.18 15.91 -6.84
C GLU A 170 1.80 15.63 -5.38
N ALA A 171 2.68 14.98 -4.62
CA ALA A 171 2.53 14.81 -3.17
C ALA A 171 3.87 15.05 -2.46
N ASP A 172 3.87 15.88 -1.42
CA ASP A 172 5.04 16.12 -0.56
C ASP A 172 4.89 15.38 0.77
N LEU A 173 5.74 14.38 0.99
CA LEU A 173 5.68 13.50 2.16
C LEU A 173 6.72 13.87 3.22
N THR A 174 6.27 13.98 4.48
CA THR A 174 7.14 14.03 5.66
C THR A 174 7.06 12.70 6.40
N MET A 175 8.21 12.05 6.59
CA MET A 175 8.32 10.78 7.31
C MET A 175 8.70 11.03 8.78
N HIS A 176 8.09 10.27 9.69
CA HIS A 176 8.41 10.28 11.11
C HIS A 176 8.72 8.86 11.55
N GLN A 177 9.93 8.64 12.06
CA GLN A 177 10.32 7.38 12.68
C GLN A 177 9.91 7.39 14.15
N GLU A 178 9.29 6.31 14.60
CA GLU A 178 9.08 6.09 16.02
C GLU A 178 10.36 5.54 16.65
N SER A 179 10.75 6.11 17.79
CA SER A 179 11.83 5.57 18.60
C SER A 179 11.43 4.20 19.17
N ASP A 180 12.31 3.20 19.06
CA ASP A 180 12.12 1.94 19.77
C ASP A 180 12.49 2.14 21.25
N PRO A 181 11.52 2.08 22.20
CA PRO A 181 11.80 2.34 23.61
C PRO A 181 12.71 1.28 24.25
N GLY A 182 12.90 0.13 23.58
CA GLY A 182 13.50 -1.06 24.19
C GLY A 182 14.98 -1.31 23.91
N GLY A 183 15.65 -0.54 23.03
CA GLY A 183 17.07 -0.72 22.69
C GLY A 183 17.46 -2.11 22.13
N GLY A 184 16.53 -3.05 22.06
CA GLY A 184 16.68 -4.42 21.57
C GLY A 184 16.01 -4.64 20.22
N GLY A 185 16.02 -3.61 19.37
CA GLY A 185 15.44 -3.69 18.03
C GLY A 185 16.05 -4.84 17.25
N THR A 186 15.21 -5.69 16.65
CA THR A 186 15.64 -6.65 15.65
C THR A 186 16.30 -5.88 14.52
N PHE A 187 17.54 -6.24 14.15
CA PHE A 187 18.20 -5.64 12.99
C PHE A 187 17.27 -5.68 11.77
N GLY A 188 17.05 -4.54 11.13
CA GLY A 188 16.15 -4.42 9.97
C GLY A 188 14.66 -4.22 10.28
N ALA A 189 14.26 -4.04 11.53
CA ALA A 189 12.89 -3.63 11.88
C ALA A 189 12.82 -2.13 12.21
N ALA A 190 11.85 -1.44 11.63
CA ALA A 190 11.57 -0.03 11.91
C ALA A 190 10.09 0.27 11.68
N ARG A 191 9.59 1.38 12.24
CA ARG A 191 8.21 1.81 11.99
C ARG A 191 8.05 3.30 12.23
N GLY A 192 6.93 3.82 11.76
CA GLY A 192 6.45 5.11 12.19
C GLY A 192 5.26 5.57 11.36
N THR A 193 5.16 6.88 11.21
CA THR A 193 4.05 7.55 10.51
C THR A 193 4.56 8.44 9.40
N PHE A 194 3.67 8.87 8.53
CA PHE A 194 3.97 9.91 7.56
C PHE A 194 2.76 10.79 7.30
N THR A 195 3.04 12.00 6.83
CA THR A 195 2.03 12.96 6.38
C THR A 195 2.31 13.29 4.92
N ALA A 196 1.33 13.13 4.04
CA ALA A 196 1.40 13.46 2.62
C ALA A 196 0.56 14.71 2.36
N ARG A 197 1.21 15.84 2.07
CA ARG A 197 0.55 17.05 1.60
C ARG A 197 0.36 16.95 0.09
N LEU A 198 -0.89 16.90 -0.36
CA LEU A 198 -1.22 16.81 -1.78
C LEU A 198 -1.05 18.18 -2.44
N LEU A 199 -0.32 18.21 -3.56
CA LEU A 199 -0.09 19.40 -4.37
C LEU A 199 -1.12 19.51 -5.51
N LEU A 200 -1.67 18.37 -5.93
CA LEU A 200 -2.92 18.29 -6.69
C LEU A 200 -4.07 18.00 -5.71
N THR A 201 -5.14 18.80 -5.75
CA THR A 201 -6.25 18.69 -4.80
C THR A 201 -7.58 18.35 -5.49
N ASP A 202 -8.44 17.63 -4.77
CA ASP A 202 -9.79 17.27 -5.20
C ASP A 202 -10.72 17.38 -3.97
N PRO A 203 -11.92 17.98 -4.08
CA PRO A 203 -12.81 18.14 -2.94
C PRO A 203 -13.26 16.81 -2.31
N ALA A 204 -13.13 15.67 -3.00
CA ALA A 204 -13.53 14.37 -2.47
C ALA A 204 -12.58 13.86 -1.36
N LEU A 205 -11.38 14.43 -1.21
CA LEU A 205 -10.37 14.02 -0.23
C LEU A 205 -9.78 15.22 0.54
N PRO A 206 -9.25 14.99 1.76
CA PRO A 206 -8.50 16.03 2.44
C PRO A 206 -7.20 16.33 1.70
N THR A 207 -6.75 17.58 1.74
CA THR A 207 -5.49 18.03 1.12
C THR A 207 -4.25 17.44 1.79
N THR A 208 -4.41 16.82 2.95
CA THR A 208 -3.35 16.13 3.68
C THR A 208 -3.82 14.75 4.08
N LEU A 209 -3.09 13.72 3.64
CA LEU A 209 -3.31 12.33 4.05
C LEU A 209 -2.30 11.93 5.13
N ARG A 210 -2.74 11.08 6.06
CA ARG A 210 -1.87 10.51 7.10
C ARG A 210 -1.76 9.01 6.89
N GLY A 211 -0.54 8.51 7.03
CA GLY A 211 -0.26 7.09 6.86
C GLY A 211 0.69 6.55 7.91
N ARG A 212 0.84 5.24 7.89
CA ARG A 212 1.76 4.48 8.73
C ARG A 212 2.68 3.64 7.86
N TRP A 213 3.86 3.37 8.37
CA TRP A 213 4.83 2.52 7.69
C TRP A 213 5.54 1.59 8.69
N ARG A 214 5.95 0.42 8.20
CA ARG A 214 6.69 -0.57 8.97
C ARG A 214 7.65 -1.34 8.07
N ILE A 215 8.79 -1.70 8.62
CA ILE A 215 9.78 -2.59 8.02
C ILE A 215 9.91 -3.79 8.92
N GLU A 216 9.81 -4.97 8.34
CA GLU A 216 9.89 -6.24 9.04
C GLU A 216 10.32 -7.32 8.04
N ASP A 217 11.32 -8.13 8.41
CA ASP A 217 11.79 -9.26 7.61
C ASP A 217 12.07 -8.90 6.13
N GLY A 218 12.80 -7.80 5.92
CA GLY A 218 13.24 -7.31 4.61
C GLY A 218 12.13 -6.70 3.73
N VAL A 219 10.94 -6.43 4.28
CA VAL A 219 9.81 -5.86 3.53
C VAL A 219 9.36 -4.57 4.20
N ILE A 220 9.19 -3.52 3.40
CA ILE A 220 8.50 -2.28 3.75
C ILE A 220 7.02 -2.48 3.49
N ALA A 221 6.16 -2.06 4.41
CA ALA A 221 4.74 -1.82 4.14
C ALA A 221 4.34 -0.42 4.56
N THR A 222 3.40 0.13 3.81
CA THR A 222 2.80 1.43 4.04
C THR A 222 1.28 1.32 3.89
N ALA A 223 0.56 2.12 4.66
CA ALA A 223 -0.89 2.18 4.60
C ALA A 223 -1.40 3.60 4.82
N VAL A 224 -2.42 3.99 4.06
CA VAL A 224 -3.16 5.24 4.19
C VAL A 224 -4.65 4.91 4.20
N LEU A 225 -5.38 5.46 5.18
CA LEU A 225 -6.81 5.25 5.34
C LEU A 225 -7.49 6.61 5.53
N VAL A 226 -8.61 6.80 4.84
CA VAL A 226 -9.47 7.99 4.97
C VAL A 226 -10.85 7.53 5.40
N ARG A 227 -11.39 8.14 6.46
CA ARG A 227 -12.75 7.88 6.95
C ARG A 227 -13.74 8.87 6.35
N PRO A 228 -15.03 8.52 6.19
CA PRO A 228 -16.03 9.41 5.60
C PRO A 228 -16.21 10.75 6.36
N ASN A 229 -15.98 10.75 7.68
CA ASN A 229 -16.14 11.93 8.55
C ASN A 229 -14.93 12.89 8.53
N TRP A 230 -13.96 12.71 7.63
CA TRP A 230 -12.74 13.55 7.59
C TRP A 230 -13.01 15.06 7.50
N ARG A 231 -14.18 15.46 6.97
CA ARG A 231 -14.61 16.86 6.88
C ARG A 231 -15.00 17.46 8.22
N GLU A 232 -15.46 16.63 9.15
CA GLU A 232 -15.84 17.06 10.51
C GLU A 232 -14.59 17.19 11.39
N ASP A 233 -13.59 16.34 11.16
CA ASP A 233 -12.29 16.36 11.85
C ASP A 233 -11.39 17.52 11.38
N GLY A 234 -11.74 18.18 10.27
CA GLY A 234 -11.04 19.34 9.70
C GLY A 234 -11.51 20.71 10.23
N GLY A 235 -12.21 20.73 11.37
CA GLY A 235 -12.78 21.94 11.97
C GLY A 235 -11.76 22.93 12.54
N ALA A 236 -11.80 24.15 11.98
CA ALA A 236 -11.20 25.44 12.40
C ALA A 236 -9.70 25.67 12.13
#